data_AF-A0A2H0KZ89-F1
#
_entry.id   AF-A0A2H0KZ89-F1
#
_cell.length_a   1.000
_cell.length_b   1.000
_cell.length_c   1.000
_cell.angle_alpha   90.00
_cell.angle_beta   90.00
_cell.angle_gamma   90.00
#
_symmetry.space_group_name_H-M   'P 1'
#
loop_
_entity.id
_entity.type
_entity.pdbx_description
1 polymer ?
#
loop_
_entity_poly.entity_id
_entity_poly.type
_entity_poly.pdbx_seq_one_letter_code
_entity_poly.pdbx_strand_id
1 'polypeptide(L)'
;MPEERAQRLQQLEHGERIFRDVGLVFYIVENDEETIAEIRQKLGRYPEFAHVQKPTKKVSGFNIPQKSLKKGMFIPIPLKAEERVLEDTEFAEYCSEAIRDMRLHSAYGKRVDEILDRVDEDTLVATMIAAAKQESGGKPLGQFVFHRWEPGPGAFSFSIFHVVQTGPGIAARRKLNMTEGQLYHPKNAAQLFLAYLIEKNGRRTADYFPIDKDWDAWARMYNGKYWKRINPHYVGNMKKYYAQALQDEAPQVRPEYWAGNNVEMFPIQYGMDIGTAIRHSNTVNSNAAHRENILGNRKNVFALRKLVFNYLKTRYKSDKWYAGRDKIGIGFDAQGVFLIFQRDNDEKEVIYLPSSV
;
A
#
# COMPACT_ATOMS: atom_id res chain seq x y z
N MET A 1 -5.60 25.00 9.10
CA MET A 1 -4.37 24.64 8.36
C MET A 1 -3.12 25.43 8.80
N PRO A 2 -3.10 26.78 8.92
CA PRO A 2 -1.92 27.48 9.46
C PRO A 2 -1.63 27.18 10.94
N GLU A 3 -2.68 27.09 11.76
CA GLU A 3 -2.57 26.82 13.20
C GLU A 3 -2.08 25.40 13.51
N GLU A 4 -2.60 24.37 12.83
CA GLU A 4 -2.10 22.98 12.96
C GLU A 4 -0.64 22.83 12.49
N ARG A 5 -0.22 23.62 11.48
CA ARG A 5 1.17 23.63 11.03
C ARG A 5 2.09 24.31 12.05
N ALA A 6 1.62 25.35 12.73
CA ALA A 6 2.36 26.01 13.80
C ALA A 6 2.57 25.09 15.01
N GLN A 7 1.56 24.27 15.37
CA GLN A 7 1.66 23.30 16.46
C GLN A 7 2.68 22.17 16.22
N ARG A 8 3.02 21.90 14.96
CA ARG A 8 4.02 20.90 14.55
C ARG A 8 5.45 21.45 14.53
N LEU A 9 5.62 22.76 14.66
CA LEU A 9 6.91 23.41 14.82
C LEU A 9 7.35 23.30 16.28
N GLN A 10 8.53 22.74 16.52
CA GLN A 10 9.06 22.56 17.86
C GLN A 10 10.47 23.14 17.95
N GLN A 11 10.74 23.86 19.04
CA GLN A 11 12.08 24.17 19.46
C GLN A 11 12.54 23.12 20.47
N LEU A 12 13.70 22.51 20.24
CA LEU A 12 14.31 21.53 21.11
C LEU A 12 15.07 22.22 22.26
N GLU A 13 15.48 21.44 23.26
CA GLU A 13 16.09 21.94 24.51
C GLU A 13 17.31 22.85 24.29
N HIS A 14 18.17 22.52 23.33
CA HIS A 14 19.37 23.31 23.00
C HIS A 14 19.12 24.37 21.90
N GLY A 15 17.86 24.64 21.58
CA GLY A 15 17.44 25.74 20.72
C GLY A 15 17.20 25.37 19.25
N GLU A 16 17.57 24.15 18.82
CA GLU A 16 17.36 23.72 17.44
C GLU A 16 15.87 23.62 17.10
N ARG A 17 15.51 24.00 15.87
CA ARG A 17 14.11 23.94 15.40
C ARG A 17 13.87 22.74 14.50
N ILE A 18 12.80 22.02 14.81
CA ILE A 18 12.31 20.91 14.00
C ILE A 18 10.84 21.12 13.63
N PHE A 19 10.40 20.40 12.61
CA PHE A 19 9.01 20.30 12.20
C PHE A 19 8.60 18.83 12.11
N ARG A 20 7.61 18.42 12.91
CA ARG A 20 7.11 17.03 12.92
C ARG A 20 5.90 16.90 12.00
N ASP A 21 6.03 16.12 10.94
CA ASP A 21 4.99 15.92 9.94
C ASP A 21 4.59 14.44 9.84
N VAL A 22 3.69 14.00 10.71
CA VAL A 22 3.12 12.65 10.76
C VAL A 22 4.19 11.53 10.74
N GLY A 23 4.63 11.09 9.56
CA GLY A 23 5.63 10.04 9.36
C GLY A 23 7.07 10.52 9.12
N LEU A 24 7.34 11.83 9.17
CA LEU A 24 8.69 12.38 8.97
C LEU A 24 8.95 13.59 9.86
N VAL A 25 10.19 13.74 10.30
CA VAL A 25 10.66 14.94 11.01
C VAL A 25 11.64 15.70 10.13
N PHE A 26 11.54 17.02 10.13
CA PHE A 26 12.45 17.90 9.41
C PHE A 26 13.26 18.74 10.40
N TYR A 27 14.56 18.86 10.11
CA TYR A 27 15.41 19.89 10.70
C TYR A 27 15.25 21.19 9.91
N ILE A 28 15.16 22.34 10.59
CA ILE A 28 15.07 23.64 9.94
C ILE A 28 16.43 24.33 10.02
N VAL A 29 17.09 24.47 8.87
CA VAL A 29 18.42 25.09 8.75
C VAL A 29 18.41 26.49 9.38
N GLU A 30 19.38 26.75 10.26
CA GLU A 30 19.36 27.94 11.11
C GLU A 30 20.08 29.14 10.50
N ASN A 31 21.09 28.88 9.68
CA ASN A 31 21.87 29.89 8.97
C ASN A 31 22.44 29.31 7.66
N ASP A 32 22.93 30.18 6.77
CA ASP A 32 23.40 29.80 5.44
C ASP A 32 24.78 29.14 5.43
N GLU A 33 25.50 29.15 6.55
CA GLU A 33 26.85 28.57 6.69
C GLU A 33 26.83 27.13 7.24
N GLU A 34 25.66 26.71 7.74
CA GLU A 34 25.48 25.43 8.42
C GLU A 34 25.80 24.23 7.52
N THR A 35 26.51 23.26 8.09
CA THR A 35 26.96 22.06 7.39
C THR A 35 26.15 20.82 7.82
N ILE A 36 26.10 19.79 6.96
CA ILE A 36 25.49 18.50 7.33
C ILE A 36 26.18 17.87 8.56
N ALA A 37 27.48 18.11 8.75
CA ALA A 37 28.20 17.62 9.92
C ALA A 37 27.72 18.30 11.21
N GLU A 38 27.51 19.61 11.17
CA GLU A 38 26.96 20.38 12.29
C GLU A 38 25.52 19.99 12.60
N ILE A 39 24.67 19.84 11.58
CA ILE A 39 23.29 19.37 11.76
C ILE A 39 23.27 18.01 12.47
N ARG A 40 24.14 17.07 12.06
CA ARG A 40 24.27 15.76 12.72
C ARG A 40 24.76 15.89 14.16
N GLN A 41 25.72 16.76 14.43
CA GLN A 41 26.25 16.98 15.78
C GLN A 41 25.16 17.53 16.70
N LYS A 42 24.41 18.53 16.23
CA LYS A 42 23.27 19.13 16.94
C LYS A 42 22.19 18.09 17.25
N LEU A 43 21.68 17.42 16.21
CA LEU A 43 20.64 16.40 16.37
C LEU A 43 21.09 15.22 17.23
N GLY A 44 22.38 14.85 17.15
CA GLY A 44 22.93 13.76 17.92
C GLY A 44 23.01 13.97 19.44
N ARG A 45 22.74 15.19 19.93
CA ARG A 45 22.56 15.46 21.37
C ARG A 45 21.25 14.87 21.90
N TYR A 46 20.31 14.57 21.02
CA TYR A 46 18.98 14.08 21.38
C TYR A 46 18.90 12.56 21.20
N PRO A 47 18.47 11.79 22.23
CA PRO A 47 18.36 10.34 22.15
C PRO A 47 17.53 9.85 20.95
N GLU A 48 16.45 10.56 20.59
CA GLU A 48 15.58 10.18 19.48
C GLU A 48 16.26 10.23 18.10
N PHE A 49 17.32 11.03 17.94
CA PHE A 49 18.06 11.19 16.69
C PHE A 49 19.47 10.60 16.74
N ALA A 50 19.84 9.84 17.78
CA ALA A 50 21.18 9.30 17.96
C ALA A 50 21.70 8.50 16.74
N HIS A 51 20.80 7.89 15.95
CA HIS A 51 21.15 7.14 14.74
C HIS A 51 21.76 8.01 13.63
N VAL A 52 21.53 9.33 13.61
CA VAL A 52 22.07 10.21 12.56
C VAL A 52 23.57 10.50 12.73
N GLN A 53 24.13 10.26 13.93
CA GLN A 53 25.56 10.47 14.20
C GLN A 53 26.47 9.42 13.57
N LYS A 54 25.98 8.18 13.42
CA LYS A 54 26.73 7.04 12.86
C LYS A 54 26.11 6.62 11.53
N PRO A 55 26.33 7.38 10.44
CA PRO A 55 25.75 7.05 9.15
C PRO A 55 26.27 5.68 8.71
N THR A 56 25.39 4.69 8.64
CA THR A 56 25.71 3.44 7.95
C THR A 56 25.67 3.69 6.44
N LYS A 57 26.36 2.86 5.64
CA LYS A 57 26.30 2.98 4.16
C LYS A 57 24.86 3.03 3.62
N LYS A 58 23.91 2.38 4.32
CA LYS A 58 22.48 2.30 3.99
C LYS A 58 21.63 3.48 4.53
N VAL A 59 22.10 4.18 5.57
CA VAL A 59 21.44 5.35 6.20
C VAL A 59 22.25 6.62 5.89
N SER A 60 22.92 6.69 4.73
CA SER A 60 23.86 7.76 4.41
C SER A 60 23.17 9.08 4.05
N GLY A 61 22.56 9.67 5.08
CA GLY A 61 22.51 11.11 5.30
C GLY A 61 21.34 11.82 4.68
N PHE A 62 21.16 13.03 5.18
CA PHE A 62 20.44 14.15 4.60
C PHE A 62 20.65 14.39 3.09
N ASN A 63 21.53 13.61 2.44
CA ASN A 63 21.80 13.46 1.01
C ASN A 63 21.54 14.73 0.22
N ILE A 64 22.10 15.84 0.69
CA ILE A 64 22.03 17.16 0.09
C ILE A 64 23.44 17.77 0.14
N PRO A 65 23.94 18.35 -0.97
CA PRO A 65 25.22 19.05 -0.94
C PRO A 65 25.18 20.26 0.00
N GLN A 66 26.27 20.54 0.72
CA GLN A 66 26.36 21.69 1.62
C GLN A 66 26.03 23.01 0.92
N LYS A 67 26.52 23.21 -0.31
CA LYS A 67 26.22 24.41 -1.13
C LYS A 67 24.74 24.62 -1.46
N SER A 68 23.91 23.61 -1.23
CA SER A 68 22.46 23.67 -1.46
C SER A 68 21.68 23.96 -0.19
N LEU A 69 22.31 23.92 0.99
CA LEU A 69 21.68 24.30 2.25
C LEU A 69 21.45 25.82 2.28
N LYS A 70 20.29 26.21 2.81
CA LYS A 70 19.89 27.61 2.97
C LYS A 70 19.11 27.76 4.26
N LYS A 71 19.27 28.90 4.93
CA LYS A 71 18.51 29.25 6.13
C LYS A 71 17.01 29.08 5.90
N GLY A 72 16.33 28.44 6.85
CA GLY A 72 14.89 28.17 6.83
C GLY A 72 14.48 26.97 5.98
N MET A 73 15.43 26.30 5.31
CA MET A 73 15.13 25.08 4.55
C MET A 73 14.79 23.92 5.50
N PHE A 74 13.76 23.16 5.11
CA PHE A 74 13.34 21.95 5.82
C PHE A 74 14.11 20.77 5.24
N ILE A 75 15.00 20.18 6.05
CA ILE A 75 15.80 19.01 5.65
C ILE A 75 15.22 17.78 6.34
N PRO A 76 14.79 16.76 5.59
CA PRO A 76 14.21 15.55 6.18
C PRO A 76 15.27 14.81 7.01
N ILE A 77 14.94 14.49 8.26
CA ILE A 77 15.77 13.67 9.12
C ILE A 77 15.59 12.20 8.69
N PRO A 78 16.67 11.48 8.35
CA PRO A 78 16.57 10.07 7.98
C PRO A 78 15.92 9.24 9.08
N LEU A 79 14.93 8.41 8.71
CA LEU A 79 14.41 7.38 9.61
C LEU A 79 15.46 6.30 9.87
N LYS A 80 15.26 5.51 10.93
CA LYS A 80 16.03 4.30 11.17
C LYS A 80 15.66 3.22 10.16
N ALA A 81 16.46 2.16 10.06
CA ALA A 81 16.23 1.13 9.03
C ALA A 81 14.96 0.32 9.36
N GLU A 82 14.81 -0.05 10.62
CA GLU A 82 13.67 -0.75 11.19
C GLU A 82 12.34 -0.01 11.03
N GLU A 83 12.35 1.31 10.84
CA GLU A 83 11.14 2.14 10.68
C GLU A 83 10.66 2.23 9.21
N ARG A 84 11.43 1.69 8.27
CA ARG A 84 11.16 1.83 6.83
C ARG A 84 11.27 0.54 6.04
N VAL A 85 11.92 -0.48 6.60
CA VAL A 85 12.04 -1.78 5.94
C VAL A 85 10.67 -2.44 5.90
N LEU A 86 10.30 -2.93 4.71
CA LEU A 86 8.99 -3.50 4.45
C LEU A 86 9.14 -4.81 3.68
N GLU A 87 8.30 -5.79 3.98
CA GLU A 87 8.25 -7.02 3.20
C GLU A 87 7.42 -6.82 1.92
N ASP A 88 7.75 -7.57 0.87
CA ASP A 88 7.09 -7.45 -0.43
C ASP A 88 5.57 -7.71 -0.33
N THR A 89 5.17 -8.69 0.48
CA THR A 89 3.78 -9.10 0.69
C THR A 89 2.95 -8.04 1.42
N GLU A 90 3.55 -7.36 2.40
CA GLU A 90 2.90 -6.26 3.11
C GLU A 90 2.78 -5.03 2.18
N PHE A 91 3.83 -4.77 1.39
CA PHE A 91 3.77 -3.67 0.42
C PHE A 91 2.74 -3.90 -0.69
N ALA A 92 2.56 -5.15 -1.13
CA ALA A 92 1.54 -5.54 -2.10
C ALA A 92 0.14 -5.15 -1.63
N GLU A 93 -0.19 -5.42 -0.35
CA GLU A 93 -1.48 -5.05 0.25
C GLU A 93 -1.72 -3.54 0.22
N TYR A 94 -0.71 -2.75 0.60
CA TYR A 94 -0.78 -1.29 0.51
C TYR A 94 -0.94 -0.79 -0.94
N CYS A 95 -0.34 -1.47 -1.91
CA CYS A 95 -0.50 -1.16 -3.33
C CYS A 95 -1.93 -1.44 -3.80
N SER A 96 -2.50 -2.62 -3.47
CA SER A 96 -3.89 -2.96 -3.78
C SER A 96 -4.88 -1.95 -3.17
N GLU A 97 -4.70 -1.60 -1.90
CA GLU A 97 -5.50 -0.56 -1.25
C GLU A 97 -5.37 0.79 -1.94
N ALA A 98 -4.14 1.20 -2.28
CA ALA A 98 -3.89 2.45 -2.99
C ALA A 98 -4.58 2.46 -4.37
N ILE A 99 -4.53 1.35 -5.12
CA ILE A 99 -5.22 1.22 -6.42
C ILE A 99 -6.72 1.42 -6.22
N ARG A 100 -7.34 0.70 -5.28
CA ARG A 100 -8.79 0.80 -5.01
C ARG A 100 -9.22 2.22 -4.64
N ASP A 101 -8.51 2.86 -3.71
CA ASP A 101 -8.79 4.25 -3.32
C ASP A 101 -8.61 5.21 -4.50
N MET A 102 -7.57 5.00 -5.31
CA MET A 102 -7.28 5.87 -6.45
C MET A 102 -8.30 5.74 -7.57
N ARG A 103 -8.95 4.58 -7.75
CA ARG A 103 -10.09 4.40 -8.68
C ARG A 103 -11.28 5.28 -8.30
N LEU A 104 -11.48 5.53 -7.00
CA LEU A 104 -12.54 6.39 -6.49
C LEU A 104 -12.13 7.88 -6.45
N HIS A 105 -10.85 8.19 -6.68
CA HIS A 105 -10.34 9.55 -6.59
C HIS A 105 -10.83 10.42 -7.76
N SER A 106 -11.44 11.56 -7.47
CA SER A 106 -12.08 12.44 -8.47
C SER A 106 -11.16 12.88 -9.62
N ALA A 107 -9.88 13.12 -9.34
CA ALA A 107 -8.91 13.56 -10.35
C ALA A 107 -8.25 12.41 -11.14
N TYR A 108 -8.17 11.20 -10.57
CA TYR A 108 -7.30 10.12 -11.07
C TYR A 108 -8.03 8.83 -11.42
N GLY A 109 -9.24 8.61 -10.88
CA GLY A 109 -9.96 7.35 -10.96
C GLY A 109 -10.10 6.81 -12.37
N LYS A 110 -10.60 7.63 -13.29
CA LYS A 110 -10.72 7.27 -14.70
C LYS A 110 -9.39 6.83 -15.33
N ARG A 111 -8.27 7.46 -14.96
CA ARG A 111 -6.95 7.10 -15.51
C ARG A 111 -6.40 5.82 -14.91
N VAL A 112 -6.72 5.53 -13.66
CA VAL A 112 -6.40 4.24 -13.04
C VAL A 112 -7.22 3.12 -13.66
N ASP A 113 -8.52 3.33 -13.90
CA ASP A 113 -9.35 2.36 -14.61
C ASP A 113 -8.83 2.11 -16.04
N GLU A 114 -8.41 3.15 -16.77
CA GLU A 114 -7.79 3.00 -18.10
C GLU A 114 -6.48 2.17 -18.07
N ILE A 115 -5.72 2.17 -16.97
CA ILE A 115 -4.56 1.29 -16.77
C ILE A 115 -5.04 -0.15 -16.53
N LEU A 116 -6.05 -0.32 -15.67
CA LEU A 116 -6.62 -1.63 -15.33
C LEU A 116 -7.39 -2.29 -16.50
N ASP A 117 -7.79 -1.52 -17.51
CA ASP A 117 -8.28 -2.05 -18.78
C ASP A 117 -7.17 -2.72 -19.62
N ARG A 118 -5.89 -2.47 -19.29
CA ARG A 118 -4.72 -3.04 -19.98
C ARG A 118 -4.07 -4.18 -19.23
N VAL A 119 -4.15 -4.15 -17.90
CA VAL A 119 -3.50 -5.10 -16.99
C VAL A 119 -4.40 -5.37 -15.79
N ASP A 120 -4.34 -6.56 -15.21
CA ASP A 120 -5.03 -6.83 -13.94
C ASP A 120 -4.37 -6.09 -12.75
N GLU A 121 -5.06 -6.11 -11.60
CA GLU A 121 -4.59 -5.45 -10.36
C GLU A 121 -3.23 -6.02 -9.93
N ASP A 122 -3.06 -7.35 -9.97
CA ASP A 122 -1.83 -8.05 -9.57
C ASP A 122 -0.63 -7.61 -10.45
N THR A 123 -0.82 -7.52 -11.77
CA THR A 123 0.21 -7.02 -12.69
C THR A 123 0.59 -5.56 -12.39
N LEU A 124 -0.39 -4.72 -12.01
CA LEU A 124 -0.12 -3.35 -11.61
C LEU A 124 0.63 -3.30 -10.25
N VAL A 125 0.25 -4.13 -9.29
CA VAL A 125 0.97 -4.25 -8.00
C VAL A 125 2.40 -4.73 -8.22
N ALA A 126 2.62 -5.76 -9.04
CA ALA A 126 3.95 -6.23 -9.39
C ALA A 126 4.81 -5.14 -10.05
N THR A 127 4.21 -4.29 -10.87
CA THR A 127 4.87 -3.09 -11.42
C THR A 127 5.31 -2.12 -10.32
N MET A 128 4.43 -1.86 -9.36
CA MET A 128 4.69 -0.96 -8.23
C MET A 128 5.79 -1.52 -7.31
N ILE A 129 5.74 -2.80 -6.96
CA ILE A 129 6.80 -3.47 -6.19
C ILE A 129 8.14 -3.39 -6.93
N ALA A 130 8.16 -3.69 -8.23
CA ALA A 130 9.38 -3.63 -9.02
C ALA A 130 10.00 -2.23 -9.04
N ALA A 131 9.18 -1.19 -9.22
CA ALA A 131 9.63 0.19 -9.16
C ALA A 131 10.14 0.58 -7.76
N ALA A 132 9.42 0.20 -6.70
CA ALA A 132 9.82 0.46 -5.32
C ALA A 132 11.16 -0.23 -4.97
N LYS A 133 11.35 -1.49 -5.39
CA LYS A 133 12.64 -2.21 -5.22
C LYS A 133 13.77 -1.52 -5.95
N GLN A 134 13.52 -1.09 -7.18
CA GLN A 134 14.50 -0.40 -8.01
C GLN A 134 14.93 0.94 -7.39
N GLU A 135 14.03 1.67 -6.73
CA GLU A 135 14.32 2.97 -6.13
C GLU A 135 14.83 2.86 -4.68
N SER A 136 14.39 1.87 -3.90
CA SER A 136 14.67 1.76 -2.46
C SER A 136 15.69 0.68 -2.06
N GLY A 137 16.33 0.01 -3.03
CA GLY A 137 17.51 -0.82 -2.79
C GLY A 137 17.30 -2.33 -2.78
N GLY A 138 16.29 -2.82 -3.52
CA GLY A 138 16.08 -4.24 -3.76
C GLY A 138 15.26 -4.92 -2.65
N LYS A 139 15.75 -6.08 -2.18
CA LYS A 139 15.11 -6.88 -1.13
C LYS A 139 15.97 -6.87 0.15
N PRO A 140 15.42 -6.46 1.31
CA PRO A 140 14.06 -5.98 1.52
C PRO A 140 13.86 -4.55 0.98
N LEU A 141 12.60 -4.18 0.75
CA LEU A 141 12.19 -2.81 0.43
C LEU A 141 12.62 -1.88 1.58
N GLY A 142 13.01 -0.64 1.26
CA GLY A 142 13.45 0.32 2.29
C GLY A 142 14.88 0.15 2.79
N GLN A 143 15.73 -0.57 2.05
CA GLN A 143 17.17 -0.57 2.32
C GLN A 143 17.77 0.84 2.28
N PHE A 144 17.34 1.65 1.32
CA PHE A 144 17.69 3.07 1.19
C PHE A 144 16.67 3.97 1.87
N VAL A 145 17.10 5.18 2.22
CA VAL A 145 16.24 6.21 2.79
C VAL A 145 15.23 6.69 1.74
N PHE A 146 13.97 6.88 2.13
CA PHE A 146 12.87 7.31 1.23
C PHE A 146 12.92 8.78 0.84
N HIS A 147 14.06 9.44 0.98
CA HIS A 147 14.28 10.77 0.44
C HIS A 147 15.66 10.89 -0.19
N ARG A 148 15.78 11.75 -1.19
CA ARG A 148 17.04 12.03 -1.89
C ARG A 148 17.00 13.45 -2.45
N TRP A 149 18.07 14.21 -2.31
CA TRP A 149 18.21 15.46 -3.06
C TRP A 149 18.50 15.14 -4.51
N GLU A 150 17.74 15.74 -5.41
CA GLU A 150 17.95 15.65 -6.85
C GLU A 150 18.68 16.92 -7.31
N PRO A 151 19.99 16.87 -7.64
CA PRO A 151 20.77 18.07 -7.94
C PRO A 151 20.28 18.84 -9.17
N GLY A 152 19.75 18.14 -10.18
CA GLY A 152 19.24 18.77 -11.40
C GLY A 152 18.02 19.66 -11.13
N PRO A 153 16.95 19.12 -10.53
CA PRO A 153 15.78 19.89 -10.11
C PRO A 153 16.02 20.83 -8.92
N GLY A 154 17.04 20.60 -8.10
CA GLY A 154 17.27 21.35 -6.87
C GLY A 154 16.16 21.14 -5.84
N ALA A 155 15.69 19.90 -5.70
CA ALA A 155 14.58 19.53 -4.83
C ALA A 155 14.73 18.12 -4.27
N PHE A 156 14.00 17.82 -3.19
CA PHE A 156 13.92 16.46 -2.68
C PHE A 156 12.93 15.61 -3.47
N SER A 157 13.29 14.35 -3.66
CA SER A 157 12.35 13.26 -3.88
C SER A 157 11.92 12.66 -2.54
N PHE A 158 10.70 12.18 -2.44
CA PHE A 158 10.19 11.47 -1.26
C PHE A 158 9.53 10.14 -1.64
N SER A 159 9.20 9.36 -0.61
CA SER A 159 8.56 8.04 -0.66
C SER A 159 9.49 6.92 -1.15
N ILE A 160 9.02 5.69 -0.99
CA ILE A 160 9.73 4.48 -1.46
C ILE A 160 9.99 4.48 -2.97
N PHE A 161 9.24 5.28 -3.74
CA PHE A 161 9.38 5.44 -5.19
C PHE A 161 10.29 6.61 -5.59
N HIS A 162 10.80 7.38 -4.62
CA HIS A 162 11.62 8.56 -4.90
C HIS A 162 10.99 9.53 -5.91
N VAL A 163 9.73 9.93 -5.66
CA VAL A 163 9.04 10.92 -6.51
C VAL A 163 9.56 12.33 -6.19
N VAL A 164 10.27 12.93 -7.15
CA VAL A 164 10.80 14.31 -7.06
C VAL A 164 9.69 15.33 -6.91
N GLN A 165 9.79 16.24 -5.92
CA GLN A 165 8.77 17.24 -5.62
C GLN A 165 8.88 18.49 -6.49
N THR A 166 8.98 18.28 -7.80
CA THR A 166 8.90 19.32 -8.82
C THR A 166 8.04 18.83 -9.99
N GLY A 167 7.50 19.76 -10.78
CA GLY A 167 6.68 19.42 -11.96
C GLY A 167 5.55 18.42 -11.64
N PRO A 168 5.50 17.25 -12.31
CA PRO A 168 4.46 16.24 -12.06
C PRO A 168 4.37 15.74 -10.61
N GLY A 169 5.49 15.63 -9.89
CA GLY A 169 5.47 15.08 -8.54
C GLY A 169 4.82 16.01 -7.51
N ILE A 170 5.10 17.32 -7.58
CA ILE A 170 4.42 18.29 -6.71
C ILE A 170 2.96 18.52 -7.12
N ALA A 171 2.65 18.43 -8.41
CA ALA A 171 1.26 18.49 -8.89
C ALA A 171 0.45 17.30 -8.36
N ALA A 172 1.03 16.09 -8.44
CA ALA A 172 0.43 14.86 -7.93
C ALA A 172 0.11 14.97 -6.44
N ARG A 173 1.11 15.34 -5.63
CA ARG A 173 0.96 15.49 -4.18
C ARG A 173 -0.10 16.52 -3.79
N ARG A 174 -0.13 17.68 -4.46
CA ARG A 174 -1.12 18.74 -4.18
C ARG A 174 -2.54 18.28 -4.46
N LYS A 175 -2.77 17.56 -5.57
CA LYS A 175 -4.08 17.01 -5.92
C LYS A 175 -4.53 15.88 -4.99
N LEU A 176 -3.58 15.12 -4.43
CA LEU A 176 -3.85 14.14 -3.36
C LEU A 176 -4.02 14.79 -1.98
N ASN A 177 -3.79 16.09 -1.86
CA ASN A 177 -3.85 16.84 -0.59
C ASN A 177 -2.96 16.24 0.51
N MET A 178 -1.72 15.85 0.15
CA MET A 178 -0.78 15.21 1.08
C MET A 178 0.41 16.12 1.46
N THR A 179 0.85 16.04 2.72
CA THR A 179 2.12 16.62 3.19
C THR A 179 3.31 15.75 2.80
N GLU A 180 4.55 16.26 2.88
CA GLU A 180 5.73 15.44 2.56
C GLU A 180 5.89 14.24 3.52
N GLY A 181 5.59 14.41 4.80
CA GLY A 181 5.70 13.34 5.79
C GLY A 181 4.61 12.28 5.69
N GLN A 182 3.42 12.62 5.16
CA GLN A 182 2.41 11.61 4.83
C GLN A 182 2.85 10.64 3.73
N LEU A 183 3.80 11.03 2.87
CA LEU A 183 4.31 10.18 1.77
C LEU A 183 5.18 9.02 2.25
N TYR A 184 5.51 8.96 3.54
CA TYR A 184 6.28 7.87 4.13
C TYR A 184 5.42 6.64 4.43
N HIS A 185 4.10 6.81 4.53
CA HIS A 185 3.19 5.68 4.63
C HIS A 185 3.17 4.92 3.28
N PRO A 186 3.37 3.59 3.23
CA PRO A 186 3.52 2.86 1.97
C PRO A 186 2.31 3.00 1.03
N LYS A 187 1.08 2.96 1.57
CA LYS A 187 -0.15 3.25 0.80
C LYS A 187 -0.15 4.63 0.13
N ASN A 188 0.21 5.68 0.87
CA ASN A 188 0.25 7.05 0.34
C ASN A 188 1.37 7.20 -0.71
N ALA A 189 2.50 6.51 -0.50
CA ALA A 189 3.57 6.43 -1.48
C ALA A 189 3.09 5.80 -2.79
N ALA A 190 2.31 4.71 -2.70
CA ALA A 190 1.69 4.02 -3.83
C ALA A 190 0.67 4.90 -4.56
N GLN A 191 -0.18 5.63 -3.84
CA GLN A 191 -1.09 6.63 -4.42
C GLN A 191 -0.33 7.75 -5.15
N LEU A 192 0.72 8.29 -4.52
CA LEU A 192 1.58 9.30 -5.13
C LEU A 192 2.25 8.78 -6.41
N PHE A 193 2.72 7.53 -6.42
CA PHE A 193 3.34 6.93 -7.60
C PHE A 193 2.37 6.88 -8.78
N LEU A 194 1.15 6.35 -8.59
CA LEU A 194 0.13 6.32 -9.64
C LEU A 194 -0.22 7.73 -10.12
N ALA A 195 -0.50 8.64 -9.19
CA ALA A 195 -0.78 10.04 -9.51
C ALA A 195 0.38 10.68 -10.29
N TYR A 196 1.63 10.44 -9.90
CA TYR A 196 2.82 10.95 -10.60
C TYR A 196 2.92 10.43 -12.03
N LEU A 197 2.71 9.13 -12.27
CA LEU A 197 2.69 8.56 -13.63
C LEU A 197 1.64 9.22 -14.51
N ILE A 198 0.46 9.51 -13.94
CA ILE A 198 -0.65 10.19 -14.60
C ILE A 198 -0.31 11.66 -14.87
N GLU A 199 0.20 12.41 -13.89
CA GLU A 199 0.60 13.81 -14.10
C GLU A 199 1.73 13.94 -15.12
N LYS A 200 2.63 12.94 -15.18
CA LYS A 200 3.78 12.96 -16.08
C LYS A 200 3.42 12.70 -17.54
N ASN A 201 2.46 11.80 -17.81
CA ASN A 201 2.14 11.36 -19.18
C ASN A 201 0.71 11.69 -19.62
N GLY A 202 -0.11 12.20 -18.71
CA GLY A 202 -1.50 12.55 -18.95
C GLY A 202 -2.31 11.35 -19.44
N ARG A 203 -2.91 11.49 -20.62
CA ARG A 203 -3.78 10.46 -21.21
C ARG A 203 -3.03 9.22 -21.68
N ARG A 204 -1.71 9.32 -21.86
CA ARG A 204 -0.88 8.26 -22.44
C ARG A 204 -0.32 7.29 -21.40
N THR A 205 -0.62 7.49 -20.11
CA THR A 205 -0.07 6.65 -19.04
C THR A 205 -0.40 5.16 -19.25
N ALA A 206 -1.64 4.85 -19.65
CA ALA A 206 -2.06 3.48 -19.93
C ALA A 206 -1.33 2.83 -21.12
N ASP A 207 -0.79 3.61 -22.06
CA ASP A 207 -0.06 3.07 -23.23
C ASP A 207 1.26 2.40 -22.85
N TYR A 208 1.76 2.65 -21.64
CA TYR A 208 2.97 2.03 -21.09
C TYR A 208 2.70 0.72 -20.35
N PHE A 209 1.44 0.27 -20.30
CA PHE A 209 1.04 -0.98 -19.65
C PHE A 209 0.55 -2.02 -20.68
N PRO A 210 0.87 -3.31 -20.49
CA PRO A 210 1.80 -3.83 -19.49
C PRO A 210 3.25 -3.38 -19.78
N ILE A 211 4.03 -3.16 -18.71
CA ILE A 211 5.39 -2.62 -18.82
C ILE A 211 6.36 -3.56 -19.54
N ASP A 212 6.04 -4.85 -19.55
CA ASP A 212 6.86 -5.91 -20.13
C ASP A 212 6.80 -6.01 -21.66
N LYS A 213 5.82 -5.33 -22.26
CA LYS A 213 5.72 -5.12 -23.70
C LYS A 213 6.86 -4.26 -24.26
N ASP A 214 7.27 -3.23 -23.52
CA ASP A 214 8.38 -2.35 -23.91
C ASP A 214 9.05 -1.70 -22.68
N TRP A 215 10.01 -2.43 -22.11
CA TRP A 215 10.80 -1.99 -20.96
C TRP A 215 11.59 -0.69 -21.20
N ASP A 216 12.02 -0.46 -22.45
CA ASP A 216 12.81 0.71 -22.81
C ASP A 216 11.91 1.96 -22.86
N ALA A 217 10.67 1.81 -23.34
CA ALA A 217 9.66 2.86 -23.28
C ALA A 217 9.28 3.18 -21.83
N TRP A 218 9.05 2.17 -20.99
CA TRP A 218 8.83 2.37 -19.55
C TRP A 218 9.99 3.13 -18.89
N ALA A 219 11.22 2.66 -19.07
CA ALA A 219 12.40 3.26 -18.46
C ALA A 219 12.62 4.71 -18.93
N ARG A 220 12.37 4.99 -20.22
CA ARG A 220 12.41 6.35 -20.77
C ARG A 220 11.32 7.25 -20.20
N MET A 221 10.12 6.72 -20.02
CA MET A 221 9.01 7.45 -19.39
C MET A 221 9.35 7.76 -17.93
N TYR A 222 9.78 6.77 -17.16
CA TYR A 222 9.99 6.93 -15.72
C TYR A 222 11.22 7.78 -15.40
N ASN A 223 12.37 7.52 -16.04
CA ASN A 223 13.67 8.14 -15.74
C ASN A 223 14.13 9.19 -16.76
N GLY A 224 13.40 9.37 -17.87
CA GLY A 224 13.76 10.31 -18.93
C GLY A 224 14.72 9.75 -19.99
N LYS A 225 15.00 10.55 -21.03
CA LYS A 225 15.74 10.14 -22.23
C LYS A 225 17.16 9.60 -22.00
N TYR A 226 17.81 9.97 -20.90
CA TYR A 226 19.21 9.60 -20.61
C TYR A 226 19.35 8.44 -19.62
N TRP A 227 18.26 7.71 -19.34
CA TRP A 227 18.24 6.66 -18.33
C TRP A 227 19.35 5.60 -18.54
N LYS A 228 19.61 5.17 -19.78
CA LYS A 228 20.67 4.17 -20.07
C LYS A 228 22.06 4.63 -19.67
N ARG A 229 22.34 5.93 -19.77
CA ARG A 229 23.64 6.51 -19.38
C ARG A 229 23.76 6.64 -17.87
N ILE A 230 22.66 6.96 -17.19
CA ILE A 230 22.62 7.21 -15.75
C ILE A 230 22.56 5.89 -14.96
N ASN A 231 21.74 4.95 -15.43
CA ASN A 231 21.53 3.64 -14.83
C ASN A 231 21.34 2.58 -15.93
N PRO A 232 22.44 2.05 -16.51
CA PRO A 232 22.38 1.06 -17.59
C PRO A 232 21.71 -0.26 -17.18
N HIS A 233 21.66 -0.56 -15.88
CA HIS A 233 21.08 -1.80 -15.35
C HIS A 233 19.59 -1.68 -14.99
N TYR A 234 18.99 -0.48 -15.13
CA TYR A 234 17.60 -0.22 -14.72
C TYR A 234 16.60 -1.25 -15.27
N VAL A 235 16.60 -1.48 -16.58
CA VAL A 235 15.68 -2.44 -17.22
C VAL A 235 15.94 -3.88 -16.75
N GLY A 236 17.21 -4.27 -16.60
CA GLY A 236 17.55 -5.62 -16.11
C GLY A 236 17.03 -5.85 -14.69
N ASN A 237 17.20 -4.87 -13.81
CA ASN A 237 16.68 -4.92 -12.45
C ASN A 237 15.16 -4.89 -12.41
N MET A 238 14.51 -4.00 -13.17
CA MET A 238 13.05 -3.95 -13.28
C MET A 238 12.47 -5.29 -13.71
N LYS A 239 13.03 -5.91 -14.77
CA LYS A 239 12.62 -7.26 -15.22
C LYS A 239 12.75 -8.29 -14.10
N LYS A 240 13.88 -8.30 -13.40
CA LYS A 240 14.13 -9.22 -12.29
C LYS A 240 13.10 -9.02 -11.17
N TYR A 241 12.90 -7.78 -10.71
CA TYR A 241 12.00 -7.48 -9.60
C TYR A 241 10.53 -7.67 -9.96
N TYR A 242 10.15 -7.36 -11.19
CA TYR A 242 8.81 -7.61 -11.71
C TYR A 242 8.51 -9.09 -11.82
N ALA A 243 9.43 -9.90 -12.38
CA ALA A 243 9.27 -11.35 -12.41
C ALA A 243 9.22 -11.95 -11.00
N GLN A 244 10.03 -11.44 -10.07
CA GLN A 244 9.96 -11.84 -8.66
C GLN A 244 8.60 -11.48 -8.04
N ALA A 245 8.12 -10.24 -8.23
CA ALA A 245 6.82 -9.83 -7.72
C ALA A 245 5.69 -10.68 -8.32
N LEU A 246 5.70 -10.95 -9.63
CA LEU A 246 4.76 -11.87 -10.28
C LEU A 246 4.91 -13.33 -9.86
N GLN A 247 6.05 -13.77 -9.30
CA GLN A 247 6.24 -15.14 -8.78
C GLN A 247 5.88 -15.24 -7.30
N ASP A 248 6.15 -14.18 -6.55
CA ASP A 248 5.73 -14.00 -5.16
C ASP A 248 4.20 -13.73 -5.10
N GLU A 249 3.60 -13.23 -6.19
CA GLU A 249 2.16 -13.05 -6.42
C GLU A 249 1.51 -14.10 -7.33
N ALA A 250 2.28 -14.83 -8.15
CA ALA A 250 1.81 -16.12 -8.67
C ALA A 250 1.41 -16.90 -7.43
N PRO A 251 0.25 -17.57 -7.42
CA PRO A 251 -0.33 -18.10 -6.20
C PRO A 251 0.55 -19.18 -5.57
N GLN A 252 1.60 -18.77 -4.86
CA GLN A 252 1.78 -19.07 -3.46
C GLN A 252 0.45 -18.63 -2.84
N VAL A 253 -0.53 -19.52 -2.93
CA VAL A 253 -1.65 -19.59 -2.01
C VAL A 253 -1.05 -19.25 -0.66
N ARG A 254 -1.26 -18.03 -0.15
CA ARG A 254 -0.96 -17.75 1.24
C ARG A 254 -1.81 -18.80 1.97
N PRO A 255 -1.24 -19.85 2.61
CA PRO A 255 -2.01 -20.96 3.18
C PRO A 255 -2.73 -20.55 4.48
N GLU A 256 -3.01 -19.26 4.59
CA GLU A 256 -3.30 -18.50 5.77
C GLU A 256 -4.02 -17.23 5.24
N TYR A 257 -5.31 -16.92 5.32
CA TYR A 257 -6.53 -17.35 6.05
C TYR A 257 -7.69 -16.83 5.16
N TRP A 258 -8.86 -17.46 4.91
CA TRP A 258 -9.85 -18.06 5.79
C TRP A 258 -10.22 -19.47 5.28
N ALA A 259 -9.35 -20.47 5.49
CA ALA A 259 -9.79 -21.86 5.45
C ALA A 259 -10.76 -22.11 6.62
N GLY A 260 -11.61 -23.14 6.53
CA GLY A 260 -12.72 -23.51 7.43
C GLY A 260 -12.60 -23.27 8.95
N ASN A 261 -11.39 -23.09 9.47
CA ASN A 261 -11.06 -22.95 10.88
C ASN A 261 -11.08 -21.50 11.40
N ASN A 262 -10.98 -20.50 10.53
CA ASN A 262 -10.90 -19.08 10.94
C ASN A 262 -12.15 -18.28 10.61
N VAL A 263 -13.15 -18.98 10.07
CA VAL A 263 -14.46 -18.42 9.87
C VAL A 263 -15.21 -18.41 11.19
N GLU A 264 -15.51 -17.22 11.70
CA GLU A 264 -16.37 -17.12 12.87
C GLU A 264 -17.74 -17.71 12.51
N MET A 265 -18.14 -18.71 13.28
CA MET A 265 -19.39 -19.43 13.11
C MET A 265 -20.39 -18.95 14.15
N PHE A 266 -21.51 -18.42 13.68
CA PHE A 266 -22.51 -17.81 14.55
C PHE A 266 -23.64 -18.79 14.82
N PRO A 267 -24.05 -19.00 16.08
CA PRO A 267 -25.27 -19.73 16.38
C PRO A 267 -26.46 -18.95 15.81
N ILE A 268 -27.33 -19.65 15.08
CA ILE A 268 -28.56 -19.04 14.57
C ILE A 268 -29.46 -18.74 15.78
N GLN A 269 -29.77 -17.46 16.02
CA GLN A 269 -30.54 -17.07 17.20
C GLN A 269 -32.03 -17.39 17.06
N TYR A 270 -32.73 -17.49 18.20
CA TYR A 270 -34.17 -17.77 18.21
C TYR A 270 -34.94 -16.63 17.53
N GLY A 271 -35.81 -16.96 16.58
CA GLY A 271 -36.55 -15.98 15.77
C GLY A 271 -35.76 -15.37 14.59
N MET A 272 -34.48 -15.74 14.40
CA MET A 272 -33.68 -15.30 13.26
C MET A 272 -33.95 -16.17 12.03
N ASP A 273 -34.33 -15.55 10.91
CA ASP A 273 -34.41 -16.25 9.63
C ASP A 273 -33.01 -16.49 9.04
N ILE A 274 -32.87 -17.57 8.26
CA ILE A 274 -31.58 -17.96 7.67
C ILE A 274 -30.93 -16.85 6.81
N GLY A 275 -31.72 -16.01 6.14
CA GLY A 275 -31.21 -14.88 5.36
C GLY A 275 -30.62 -13.79 6.25
N THR A 276 -31.20 -13.58 7.43
CA THR A 276 -30.64 -12.69 8.46
C THR A 276 -29.36 -13.26 9.05
N ALA A 277 -29.30 -14.56 9.34
CA ALA A 277 -28.08 -15.21 9.82
C ALA A 277 -26.94 -15.13 8.80
N ILE A 278 -27.24 -15.33 7.51
CA ILE A 278 -26.31 -15.16 6.39
C ILE A 278 -25.78 -13.73 6.31
N ARG A 279 -26.65 -12.72 6.40
CA ARG A 279 -26.23 -11.31 6.38
C ARG A 279 -25.35 -10.95 7.57
N HIS A 280 -25.69 -11.46 8.75
CA HIS A 280 -24.93 -11.22 9.96
C HIS A 280 -23.53 -11.83 9.85
N SER A 281 -23.43 -13.11 9.49
CA SER A 281 -22.14 -13.78 9.27
C SER A 281 -21.31 -13.09 8.19
N ASN A 282 -21.93 -12.71 7.07
CA ASN A 282 -21.25 -11.96 6.01
C ASN A 282 -20.68 -10.63 6.50
N THR A 283 -21.41 -9.90 7.34
CA THR A 283 -20.97 -8.59 7.87
C THR A 283 -19.83 -8.74 8.85
N VAL A 284 -19.93 -9.69 9.79
CA VAL A 284 -18.88 -9.89 10.79
C VAL A 284 -17.60 -10.42 10.15
N ASN A 285 -17.71 -11.40 9.26
CA ASN A 285 -16.56 -11.99 8.58
C ASN A 285 -15.98 -11.05 7.51
N SER A 286 -16.78 -10.18 6.87
CA SER A 286 -16.24 -9.15 6.00
C SER A 286 -15.45 -8.10 6.79
N ASN A 287 -15.97 -7.67 7.94
CA ASN A 287 -15.27 -6.73 8.81
C ASN A 287 -13.95 -7.33 9.35
N ALA A 288 -13.98 -8.60 9.80
CA ALA A 288 -12.79 -9.30 10.29
C ALA A 288 -11.76 -9.56 9.18
N ALA A 289 -12.22 -9.67 7.93
CA ALA A 289 -11.36 -9.81 6.75
C ALA A 289 -10.99 -8.47 6.09
N HIS A 290 -11.31 -7.33 6.71
CA HIS A 290 -11.12 -5.98 6.14
C HIS A 290 -11.66 -5.83 4.70
N ARG A 291 -12.81 -6.45 4.41
CA ARG A 291 -13.51 -6.38 3.12
C ARG A 291 -14.87 -5.71 3.28
N GLU A 292 -15.28 -4.96 2.26
CA GLU A 292 -16.59 -4.29 2.25
C GLU A 292 -17.77 -5.28 2.25
N ASN A 293 -17.64 -6.42 1.55
CA ASN A 293 -18.70 -7.44 1.46
C ASN A 293 -18.18 -8.75 0.83
N ILE A 294 -18.31 -9.91 1.50
CA ILE A 294 -17.92 -11.21 0.91
C ILE A 294 -18.92 -11.64 -0.17
N LEU A 295 -20.21 -11.41 0.06
CA LEU A 295 -21.28 -11.77 -0.88
C LEU A 295 -21.56 -10.70 -1.95
N GLY A 296 -20.92 -9.53 -1.90
CA GLY A 296 -21.09 -8.43 -2.86
C GLY A 296 -22.46 -7.73 -2.83
N ASN A 297 -23.57 -8.44 -3.12
CA ASN A 297 -24.90 -7.87 -3.29
C ASN A 297 -26.03 -8.67 -2.60
N ARG A 298 -27.25 -8.08 -2.53
CA ARG A 298 -28.43 -8.71 -1.90
C ARG A 298 -28.99 -9.93 -2.65
N LYS A 299 -28.77 -10.05 -3.97
CA LYS A 299 -29.23 -11.21 -4.75
C LYS A 299 -28.46 -12.48 -4.34
N ASN A 300 -27.20 -12.31 -3.96
CA ASN A 300 -26.33 -13.41 -3.55
C ASN A 300 -26.76 -14.01 -2.21
N VAL A 301 -27.25 -13.17 -1.28
CA VAL A 301 -27.89 -13.62 -0.03
C VAL A 301 -29.11 -14.52 -0.32
N PHE A 302 -29.91 -14.19 -1.33
CA PHE A 302 -31.10 -14.98 -1.70
C PHE A 302 -30.72 -16.32 -2.36
N ALA A 303 -29.71 -16.31 -3.24
CA ALA A 303 -29.15 -17.52 -3.83
C ALA A 303 -28.59 -18.46 -2.74
N LEU A 304 -27.86 -17.88 -1.78
CA LEU A 304 -27.28 -18.62 -0.66
C LEU A 304 -28.36 -19.26 0.22
N ARG A 305 -29.43 -18.51 0.52
CA ARG A 305 -30.58 -19.03 1.28
C ARG A 305 -31.17 -20.28 0.62
N LYS A 306 -31.35 -20.27 -0.70
CA LYS A 306 -31.86 -21.43 -1.45
C LYS A 306 -30.90 -22.61 -1.39
N LEU A 307 -29.60 -22.35 -1.48
CA LEU A 307 -28.55 -23.37 -1.40
C LEU A 307 -28.52 -24.03 -0.02
N VAL A 308 -28.62 -23.25 1.06
CA VAL A 308 -28.70 -23.77 2.44
C VAL A 308 -29.94 -24.67 2.60
N PHE A 309 -31.10 -24.23 2.12
CA PHE A 309 -32.32 -25.05 2.20
C PHE A 309 -32.18 -26.37 1.43
N ASN A 310 -31.62 -26.34 0.23
CA ASN A 310 -31.41 -27.55 -0.57
C ASN A 310 -30.43 -28.50 0.10
N TYR A 311 -29.35 -27.96 0.68
CA TYR A 311 -28.38 -28.73 1.45
C TYR A 311 -29.03 -29.40 2.66
N LEU A 312 -29.78 -28.65 3.47
CA LEU A 312 -30.48 -29.19 4.64
C LEU A 312 -31.43 -30.35 4.24
N LYS A 313 -32.22 -30.16 3.17
CA LYS A 313 -33.13 -31.18 2.66
C LYS A 313 -32.40 -32.44 2.19
N THR A 314 -31.26 -32.27 1.52
CA THR A 314 -30.50 -33.39 0.94
C THR A 314 -29.80 -34.20 2.03
N ARG A 315 -29.08 -33.50 2.91
CA ARG A 315 -28.18 -34.05 3.95
C ARG A 315 -28.93 -34.55 5.18
N TYR A 316 -29.88 -33.76 5.69
CA TYR A 316 -30.58 -34.01 6.95
C TYR A 316 -32.05 -34.37 6.79
N LYS A 317 -32.53 -34.52 5.54
CA LYS A 317 -33.94 -34.81 5.23
C LYS A 317 -34.91 -33.84 5.90
N SER A 318 -34.48 -32.59 6.07
CA SER A 318 -35.23 -31.54 6.77
C SER A 318 -34.91 -30.19 6.15
N ASP A 319 -35.86 -29.25 6.10
CA ASP A 319 -35.60 -27.85 5.75
C ASP A 319 -35.61 -26.92 6.96
N LYS A 320 -35.67 -27.51 8.15
CA LYS A 320 -35.65 -26.79 9.42
C LYS A 320 -34.22 -26.68 9.93
N TRP A 321 -33.86 -25.47 10.36
CA TRP A 321 -32.70 -25.21 11.20
C TRP A 321 -33.14 -25.13 12.67
N TYR A 322 -32.22 -25.37 13.58
CA TYR A 322 -32.45 -25.31 15.02
C TYR A 322 -31.70 -24.16 15.65
N ALA A 323 -32.45 -23.16 16.10
CA ALA A 323 -31.90 -22.00 16.79
C ALA A 323 -31.12 -22.42 18.05
N GLY A 324 -29.97 -21.79 18.28
CA GLY A 324 -29.07 -22.07 19.40
C GLY A 324 -28.22 -23.33 19.25
N ARG A 325 -28.42 -24.12 18.18
CA ARG A 325 -27.64 -25.34 17.91
C ARG A 325 -26.93 -25.31 16.57
N ASP A 326 -27.62 -24.82 15.54
CA ASP A 326 -27.04 -24.72 14.21
C ASP A 326 -26.20 -23.45 14.11
N LYS A 327 -25.03 -23.58 13.48
CA LYS A 327 -24.09 -22.50 13.27
C LYS A 327 -23.79 -22.31 11.79
N ILE A 328 -23.60 -21.06 11.41
CA ILE A 328 -23.31 -20.67 10.03
C ILE A 328 -22.13 -19.69 9.98
N GLY A 329 -21.26 -19.88 9.01
CA GLY A 329 -20.12 -19.03 8.72
C GLY A 329 -19.99 -18.81 7.22
N ILE A 330 -19.62 -17.61 6.80
CA ILE A 330 -19.35 -17.30 5.38
C ILE A 330 -17.91 -16.85 5.28
N GLY A 331 -17.21 -17.43 4.31
CA GLY A 331 -15.82 -17.11 4.03
C GLY A 331 -15.55 -17.10 2.54
N PHE A 332 -14.31 -16.80 2.20
CA PHE A 332 -13.80 -16.91 0.85
C PHE A 332 -12.38 -17.45 0.92
N ASP A 333 -12.02 -18.26 -0.06
CA ASP A 333 -10.65 -18.72 -0.27
C ASP A 333 -10.34 -18.77 -1.77
N ALA A 334 -9.25 -19.46 -2.14
CA ALA A 334 -8.83 -19.61 -3.53
C ALA A 334 -9.83 -20.35 -4.42
N GLN A 335 -10.72 -21.18 -3.86
CA GLN A 335 -11.78 -21.89 -4.59
C GLN A 335 -13.04 -21.03 -4.74
N GLY A 336 -13.10 -19.89 -4.04
CA GLY A 336 -14.17 -18.92 -4.14
C GLY A 336 -14.87 -18.69 -2.80
N VAL A 337 -16.07 -18.12 -2.86
CA VAL A 337 -16.90 -17.94 -1.67
C VAL A 337 -17.44 -19.30 -1.22
N PHE A 338 -17.41 -19.55 0.08
CA PHE A 338 -17.96 -20.77 0.66
C PHE A 338 -18.83 -20.46 1.89
N LEU A 339 -19.69 -21.43 2.19
CA LEU A 339 -20.48 -21.50 3.40
C LEU A 339 -19.91 -22.60 4.30
N ILE A 340 -19.76 -22.33 5.60
CA ILE A 340 -19.58 -23.37 6.60
C ILE A 340 -20.87 -23.51 7.37
N PHE A 341 -21.34 -24.74 7.46
CA PHE A 341 -22.50 -25.09 8.25
C PHE A 341 -22.13 -26.16 9.26
N GLN A 342 -22.61 -26.01 10.49
CA GLN A 342 -22.48 -27.01 11.55
C GLN A 342 -23.83 -27.17 12.23
N ARG A 343 -24.33 -28.40 12.28
CA ARG A 343 -25.57 -28.75 12.98
C ARG A 343 -25.20 -29.35 14.34
N ASP A 344 -25.49 -28.65 15.43
CA ASP A 344 -25.22 -29.16 16.79
C ASP A 344 -23.74 -29.65 16.94
N ASN A 345 -23.53 -30.88 17.42
CA ASN A 345 -22.20 -31.51 17.58
C ASN A 345 -21.71 -32.24 16.31
N ASP A 346 -22.32 -32.03 15.15
CA ASP A 346 -21.83 -32.59 13.89
C ASP A 346 -20.49 -31.93 13.48
N GLU A 347 -19.78 -32.60 12.57
CA GLU A 347 -18.60 -32.03 11.92
C GLU A 347 -18.95 -30.78 11.10
N LYS A 348 -18.00 -29.85 11.00
CA LYS A 348 -18.15 -28.66 10.16
C LYS A 348 -18.13 -29.09 8.69
N GLU A 349 -19.16 -28.71 7.93
CA GLU A 349 -19.21 -28.97 6.49
C GLU A 349 -19.00 -27.67 5.72
N VAL A 350 -18.10 -27.71 4.73
CA VAL A 350 -17.79 -26.58 3.83
C VAL A 350 -18.50 -26.79 2.50
N ILE A 351 -19.24 -25.77 2.06
CA ILE A 351 -20.02 -25.80 0.82
C ILE A 351 -19.60 -24.61 -0.04
N TYR A 352 -18.89 -24.89 -1.13
CA TYR A 352 -18.48 -23.85 -2.09
C TYR A 352 -19.67 -23.37 -2.91
N LEU A 353 -19.70 -22.06 -3.15
CA LEU A 353 -20.70 -21.46 -4.01
C LEU A 353 -20.31 -21.61 -5.47
N PRO A 354 -21.29 -21.79 -6.38
CA PRO A 354 -21.03 -21.72 -7.80
C PRO A 354 -20.42 -20.35 -8.16
N SER A 355 -19.47 -20.33 -9.09
CA SER A 355 -18.75 -19.13 -9.54
C SER A 355 -19.64 -18.02 -10.14
N SER A 356 -20.95 -18.28 -10.29
CA SER A 356 -21.97 -17.37 -10.79
C SER A 356 -22.75 -16.63 -9.69
N VAL A 357 -22.39 -16.81 -8.41
CA VAL A 357 -22.94 -16.08 -7.26
C VAL A 357 -22.09 -14.85 -6.98
#